data_AF-A0A2E9T3D9-F1
#
_entry.id   AF-A0A2E9T3D9-F1
#
_cell.length_a   1.000
_cell.length_b   1.000
_cell.length_c   1.000
_cell.angle_alpha   90.00
_cell.angle_beta   90.00
_cell.angle_gamma   90.00
#
_symmetry.space_group_name_H-M   'P 1'
#
loop_
_entity.id
_entity.type
_entity.pdbx_description
1 polymer ?
#
loop_
_entity_poly.entity_id
_entity_poly.type
_entity_poly.pdbx_seq_one_letter_code
_entity_poly.pdbx_strand_id
1 'polypeptide(L)'
;MLLSQLNAAASPLSQEQVQKLQGLVAELNPIQQAWVSGYLAANANAGALTGGVAATPAAGDAPPLTILYGSQTGNAKGVASKLKEQAESRGLTVKLVNMADYKPTALKKEKFITVVVSTYGEGEPPE
;
A
#
# COMPACT_ATOMS: atom_id res chain seq x y z
N MET A 1 -19.49 -23.62 7.21
CA MET A 1 -19.83 -24.66 8.21
C MET A 1 -20.20 -23.94 9.49
N LEU A 2 -21.37 -24.19 10.06
CA LEU A 2 -21.81 -23.51 11.28
C LEU A 2 -20.93 -23.94 12.46
N LEU A 3 -20.51 -22.99 13.30
CA LEU A 3 -19.73 -23.26 14.52
C LEU A 3 -20.43 -24.23 15.48
N SER A 4 -21.74 -24.44 15.32
CA SER A 4 -22.55 -25.44 16.03
C SER A 4 -22.09 -26.89 15.79
N GLN A 5 -21.25 -27.15 14.79
CA GLN A 5 -20.72 -28.48 14.44
C GLN A 5 -19.23 -28.67 14.77
N LEU A 6 -18.61 -27.75 15.52
CA LEU A 6 -17.22 -27.91 15.96
C LEU A 6 -17.11 -29.07 16.96
N ASN A 7 -16.87 -30.27 16.43
CA ASN A 7 -16.45 -31.44 17.19
C ASN A 7 -14.96 -31.32 17.52
N ALA A 8 -14.56 -31.61 18.75
CA ALA A 8 -13.16 -31.54 19.19
C ALA A 8 -12.23 -32.40 18.32
N ALA A 9 -12.75 -33.47 17.71
CA ALA A 9 -12.01 -34.31 16.77
C ALA A 9 -11.64 -33.62 15.44
N ALA A 10 -12.27 -32.50 15.11
CA ALA A 10 -12.06 -31.75 13.86
C ALA A 10 -11.27 -30.44 14.07
N SER A 11 -10.80 -30.16 15.29
CA SER A 11 -10.07 -28.93 15.60
C SER A 11 -8.80 -29.21 16.42
N PRO A 12 -7.75 -28.39 16.29
CA PRO A 12 -6.55 -28.48 17.13
C PRO A 12 -6.77 -28.00 18.58
N LEU A 13 -8.00 -27.67 18.98
CA LEU A 13 -8.34 -27.14 20.30
C LEU A 13 -8.72 -28.24 21.29
N SER A 14 -8.37 -28.06 22.56
CA SER A 14 -8.78 -28.96 23.64
C SER A 14 -10.29 -28.86 23.92
N GLN A 15 -10.85 -29.88 24.58
CA GLN A 15 -12.29 -29.92 24.90
C GLN A 15 -12.76 -28.73 25.77
N GLU A 16 -11.88 -28.19 26.63
CA GLU A 16 -12.18 -26.98 27.41
C GLU A 16 -12.19 -25.71 26.55
N GLN A 17 -11.24 -25.60 25.60
CA GLN A 17 -11.16 -24.46 24.67
C GLN A 17 -12.38 -24.41 23.75
N VAL A 18 -12.86 -25.58 23.29
CA VAL A 18 -14.08 -25.68 22.48
C VAL A 18 -15.31 -25.19 23.26
N GLN A 19 -15.46 -25.56 24.53
CA GLN A 19 -16.59 -25.11 25.36
C GLN A 19 -16.57 -23.59 25.57
N LYS A 20 -15.40 -23.01 25.86
CA LYS A 20 -15.24 -21.55 26.00
C LYS A 20 -15.59 -20.81 24.71
N LEU A 21 -15.14 -21.33 23.56
CA LEU A 21 -15.44 -20.73 22.26
C LEU A 21 -16.94 -20.82 21.93
N GLN A 22 -17.57 -21.96 22.16
CA GLN A 22 -19.01 -22.14 21.91
C GLN A 22 -19.87 -21.21 22.78
N GLY A 23 -19.52 -21.06 24.07
CA GLY A 23 -20.20 -20.12 24.97
C GLY A 23 -20.09 -18.68 24.47
N LEU A 24 -18.86 -18.23 24.15
CA LEU A 24 -18.63 -16.89 23.63
C LEU A 24 -19.38 -16.63 22.32
N VAL A 25 -19.36 -17.59 21.38
CA VAL A 25 -20.04 -17.44 20.08
C VAL A 25 -21.56 -17.36 20.22
N ALA A 26 -22.14 -18.03 21.22
CA ALA A 26 -23.58 -17.97 21.49
C ALA A 26 -24.04 -16.59 22.00
N GLU A 27 -23.15 -15.84 22.65
CA GLU A 27 -23.45 -14.49 23.18
C GLU A 27 -23.21 -13.37 22.15
N LEU A 28 -22.50 -13.66 21.06
CA LEU A 28 -22.11 -12.66 20.06
C LEU A 28 -23.13 -12.59 18.91
N ASN A 29 -23.43 -11.36 18.48
CA ASN A 29 -24.19 -11.12 17.27
C ASN A 29 -23.33 -11.34 16.00
N PRO A 30 -23.93 -11.42 14.80
CA PRO A 30 -23.19 -11.69 13.55
C PRO A 30 -22.06 -10.69 13.24
N ILE A 31 -22.24 -9.42 13.56
CA ILE A 31 -21.22 -8.37 13.33
C ILE A 31 -20.05 -8.55 14.30
N GLN A 32 -20.33 -8.86 15.55
CA GLN A 32 -19.31 -9.10 16.57
C GLN A 32 -18.54 -10.39 16.28
N GLN A 33 -19.20 -11.45 15.81
CA GLN A 33 -18.54 -12.67 15.35
C GLN A 33 -17.59 -12.37 14.18
N ALA A 34 -18.03 -11.57 13.20
CA ALA A 34 -17.17 -11.16 12.09
C ALA A 34 -15.95 -10.37 12.58
N TRP A 35 -16.13 -9.41 13.51
CA TRP A 35 -15.04 -8.64 14.10
C TRP A 35 -14.05 -9.52 14.89
N VAL A 36 -14.54 -10.43 15.73
CA VAL A 36 -13.70 -11.36 16.51
C VAL A 36 -12.93 -12.30 15.60
N SER A 37 -13.53 -12.78 14.50
CA SER A 37 -12.83 -13.62 13.52
C SER A 37 -11.63 -12.90 12.90
N GLY A 38 -11.77 -11.61 12.57
CA GLY A 38 -10.68 -10.77 12.08
C GLY A 38 -9.60 -10.55 13.14
N TYR A 39 -9.98 -10.28 14.39
CA TYR A 39 -9.03 -10.10 15.49
C TYR A 39 -8.21 -11.37 15.77
N LEU A 40 -8.87 -12.53 15.84
CA LEU A 40 -8.20 -13.82 16.05
C LEU A 40 -7.29 -14.19 14.87
N ALA A 41 -7.73 -13.93 13.63
CA ALA A 41 -6.89 -14.11 12.45
C ALA A 41 -5.66 -13.20 12.49
N ALA A 42 -5.81 -11.92 12.85
CA ALA A 42 -4.70 -11.00 13.00
C ALA A 42 -3.72 -11.45 14.10
N ASN A 43 -4.23 -11.91 15.25
CA ASN A 43 -3.40 -12.40 16.35
C ASN A 43 -2.69 -13.73 16.03
N ALA A 44 -3.34 -14.64 15.31
CA ALA A 44 -2.72 -15.89 14.86
C ALA A 44 -1.60 -15.62 13.84
N ASN A 45 -1.79 -14.63 12.97
CA ASN A 45 -0.74 -14.19 12.06
C ASN A 45 0.30 -13.31 12.75
N ALA A 46 0.01 -12.69 13.89
CA ALA A 46 0.95 -11.84 14.65
C ALA A 46 2.29 -12.54 14.94
N GLY A 47 2.25 -13.84 15.23
CA GLY A 47 3.44 -14.67 15.44
C GLY A 47 4.22 -15.01 14.16
N ALA A 48 3.59 -14.91 12.98
CA ALA A 48 4.25 -15.01 11.68
C ALA A 48 4.83 -13.66 11.21
N LEU A 49 4.56 -12.55 11.91
CA LEU A 49 4.99 -11.20 11.52
C LEU A 49 6.39 -10.83 12.00
N THR A 50 7.11 -11.73 12.68
CA THR A 50 8.58 -11.71 12.60
C THR A 50 9.07 -12.01 11.16
N GLY A 51 8.16 -12.42 10.27
CA GLY A 51 8.28 -12.38 8.82
C GLY A 51 7.12 -11.61 8.18
N GLY A 52 7.06 -10.29 8.43
CA GLY A 52 6.37 -9.29 7.61
C GLY A 52 5.03 -9.66 6.98
N VAL A 53 3.93 -9.44 7.71
CA VAL A 53 2.79 -8.81 7.02
C VAL A 53 3.21 -7.39 6.81
N ALA A 54 3.05 -6.95 5.56
CA ALA A 54 2.96 -5.55 5.25
C ALA A 54 1.96 -4.93 6.23
N ALA A 55 2.50 -4.24 7.24
CA ALA A 55 1.90 -3.01 7.69
C ALA A 55 1.44 -2.28 6.42
N THR A 56 0.23 -1.71 6.43
CA THR A 56 0.02 -0.51 5.64
C THR A 56 1.28 0.32 5.84
N PRO A 57 2.10 0.56 4.80
CA PRO A 57 3.40 1.18 5.02
C PRO A 57 3.09 2.41 5.83
N ALA A 58 3.71 2.53 7.00
CA ALA A 58 3.83 3.82 7.63
C ALA A 58 4.22 4.76 6.49
N ALA A 59 3.43 5.80 6.27
CA ALA A 59 3.49 6.66 5.09
C ALA A 59 4.77 7.53 5.06
N GLY A 60 5.93 6.91 5.31
CA GLY A 60 7.21 7.57 5.53
C GLY A 60 8.44 6.79 5.07
N ASP A 61 8.32 5.51 4.65
CA ASP A 61 9.50 4.75 4.15
C ASP A 61 9.37 4.20 2.72
N ALA A 62 8.25 4.45 2.04
CA ALA A 62 8.17 4.17 0.61
C ALA A 62 9.14 5.12 -0.13
N PRO A 63 10.03 4.61 -1.01
CA PRO A 63 10.94 5.47 -1.76
C PRO A 63 10.14 6.52 -2.53
N PRO A 64 10.55 7.80 -2.48
CA PRO A 64 9.80 8.86 -3.14
C PRO A 64 9.77 8.63 -4.66
N LEU A 65 8.62 8.92 -5.28
CA LEU A 65 8.47 8.96 -6.73
C LEU A 65 9.01 10.28 -7.25
N THR A 66 10.06 10.24 -8.07
CA THR A 66 10.60 11.43 -8.73
C THR A 66 9.97 11.59 -10.12
N ILE A 67 9.26 12.69 -10.32
CA ILE A 67 8.67 13.08 -11.61
C ILE A 67 9.55 14.16 -12.22
N LEU A 68 10.17 13.86 -13.35
CA LEU A 68 10.94 14.81 -14.15
C LEU A 68 10.08 15.34 -15.28
N TYR A 69 10.03 16.66 -15.47
CA TYR A 69 9.33 17.25 -16.61
C TYR A 69 10.27 18.10 -17.47
N GLY A 70 10.11 18.00 -18.79
CA GLY A 70 10.70 18.91 -19.77
C GLY A 70 9.60 19.57 -20.57
N SER A 71 9.48 20.90 -20.53
CA SER A 71 8.37 21.61 -21.15
C SER A 71 8.75 23.02 -21.62
N GLN A 72 8.53 23.30 -22.90
CA GLN A 72 8.77 24.63 -23.47
C GLN A 72 7.57 25.58 -23.25
N THR A 73 6.35 25.13 -23.55
CA THR A 73 5.11 25.93 -23.44
C THR A 73 4.25 25.61 -22.19
N GLY A 74 4.75 24.73 -21.31
CA GLY A 74 4.09 24.38 -20.05
C GLY A 74 3.10 23.20 -20.10
N ASN A 75 2.80 22.63 -21.27
CA ASN A 75 1.89 21.48 -21.39
C ASN A 75 2.38 20.26 -20.60
N ALA A 76 3.64 19.86 -20.79
CA ALA A 76 4.23 18.73 -20.07
C ALA A 76 4.34 19.00 -18.56
N LYS A 77 4.59 20.26 -18.16
CA LYS A 77 4.53 20.67 -16.75
C LYS A 77 3.12 20.46 -16.18
N GLY A 78 2.08 20.84 -16.91
CA GLY A 78 0.68 20.64 -16.49
C GLY A 78 0.32 19.16 -16.31
N VAL A 79 0.77 18.29 -17.21
CA VAL A 79 0.59 16.83 -17.10
C VAL A 79 1.34 16.28 -15.89
N ALA A 80 2.58 16.71 -15.68
CA ALA A 80 3.40 16.27 -14.55
C ALA A 80 2.84 16.72 -13.20
N SER A 81 2.27 17.92 -13.11
CA SER A 81 1.56 18.40 -11.91
C SER A 81 0.32 17.56 -11.60
N LYS A 82 -0.52 17.26 -12.60
CA LYS A 82 -1.68 16.38 -12.41
C LYS A 82 -1.29 14.99 -11.94
N LEU A 83 -0.20 14.45 -12.50
CA LEU A 83 0.35 13.16 -12.07
C LEU A 83 0.83 13.20 -10.61
N LYS A 84 1.47 14.31 -10.21
CA LYS A 84 1.87 14.54 -8.82
C LYS A 84 0.65 14.50 -7.89
N GLU A 85 -0.39 15.27 -8.17
CA GLU A 85 -1.62 15.31 -7.35
C GLU A 85 -2.29 13.92 -7.25
N GLN A 86 -2.33 13.17 -8.35
CA GLN A 86 -2.87 11.81 -8.35
C GLN A 86 -2.03 10.81 -7.55
N ALA A 87 -0.70 10.96 -7.56
CA ALA A 87 0.19 10.09 -6.80
C ALA A 87 0.17 10.44 -5.30
N GLU A 88 0.15 11.73 -4.95
CA GLU A 88 0.00 12.20 -3.56
C GLU A 88 -1.35 11.78 -2.95
N SER A 89 -2.45 11.85 -3.72
CA SER A 89 -3.76 11.38 -3.25
C SER A 89 -3.83 9.86 -3.01
N ARG A 90 -2.88 9.10 -3.55
CA ARG A 90 -2.69 7.66 -3.29
C ARG A 90 -1.72 7.38 -2.13
N GLY A 91 -1.25 8.42 -1.43
CA GLY A 91 -0.34 8.30 -0.30
C GLY A 91 1.14 8.13 -0.68
N LEU A 92 1.52 8.43 -1.93
CA LEU A 92 2.92 8.39 -2.36
C LEU A 92 3.61 9.72 -2.03
N THR A 93 4.87 9.65 -1.59
CA THR A 93 5.73 10.84 -1.52
C THR A 93 6.24 11.14 -2.92
N VAL A 94 5.97 12.33 -3.45
CA VAL A 94 6.30 12.69 -4.83
C VAL A 94 7.19 13.93 -4.89
N LYS A 95 8.23 13.87 -5.72
CA LYS A 95 9.12 14.99 -6.02
C LYS A 95 8.94 15.39 -7.48
N LEU A 96 8.44 16.59 -7.75
CA LEU A 96 8.32 17.13 -9.10
C LEU A 96 9.51 18.05 -9.39
N VAL A 97 10.29 17.77 -10.44
CA VAL A 97 11.51 18.53 -10.78
C VAL A 97 11.56 18.83 -12.28
N ASN A 98 12.00 20.03 -12.63
CA ASN A 98 12.33 20.36 -14.01
C ASN A 98 13.60 19.60 -14.43
N MET A 99 13.58 19.00 -15.62
CA MET A 99 14.71 18.24 -16.14
C MET A 99 15.96 19.11 -16.34
N ALA A 100 15.80 20.39 -16.68
CA ALA A 100 16.90 21.35 -16.81
C ALA A 100 17.66 21.58 -15.49
N ASP A 101 16.96 21.50 -14.36
CA ASP A 101 17.51 21.71 -13.01
C ASP A 101 18.00 20.40 -12.36
N TYR A 102 17.81 19.26 -13.03
CA TYR A 102 18.04 17.95 -12.45
C TYR A 102 19.45 17.41 -12.76
N LYS A 103 20.21 17.07 -11.72
CA LYS A 103 21.57 16.51 -11.86
C LYS A 103 21.52 15.04 -12.28
N PRO A 104 22.06 14.64 -13.44
CA PRO A 104 22.03 13.24 -13.89
C PRO A 104 22.70 12.26 -12.91
N THR A 105 23.68 12.70 -12.13
CA THR A 105 24.33 11.89 -11.09
C THR A 105 23.37 11.44 -9.99
N ALA A 106 22.25 12.14 -9.79
CA ALA A 106 21.23 11.78 -8.82
C ALA A 106 20.38 10.57 -9.27
N LEU A 107 20.31 10.27 -10.58
CA LEU A 107 19.55 9.12 -11.11
C LEU A 107 19.90 7.80 -10.43
N LYS A 108 21.16 7.61 -10.03
CA LYS A 108 21.64 6.40 -9.35
C LYS A 108 20.99 6.17 -7.98
N LYS A 109 20.45 7.22 -7.36
CA LYS A 109 19.83 7.19 -6.02
C LYS A 109 18.31 7.06 -6.09
N GLU A 110 17.72 7.33 -7.26
CA GLU A 110 16.28 7.28 -7.44
C GLU A 110 15.82 5.83 -7.59
N LYS A 111 14.75 5.47 -6.89
CA LYS A 111 14.13 4.14 -6.95
C LYS A 111 12.99 4.07 -7.96
N PHE A 112 12.22 5.16 -8.06
CA PHE A 112 11.10 5.29 -8.98
C PHE A 112 11.17 6.63 -9.68
N ILE A 113 11.23 6.60 -11.01
CA ILE A 113 11.24 7.80 -11.86
C ILE A 113 10.08 7.73 -12.85
N THR A 114 9.42 8.84 -13.07
CA THR A 114 8.56 9.06 -14.23
C THR A 114 9.02 10.30 -14.97
N VAL A 115 9.05 10.24 -16.30
CA VAL A 115 9.51 11.34 -17.15
C VAL A 115 8.36 11.80 -18.04
N VAL A 116 8.08 13.11 -18.02
CA VAL A 116 7.06 13.74 -18.85
C VAL A 116 7.74 14.81 -19.70
N VAL A 117 7.94 14.53 -20.98
CA VAL A 117 8.66 15.42 -21.89
C VAL A 117 7.82 15.75 -23.10
N SER A 118 7.76 17.03 -23.47
CA SER A 118 7.20 17.46 -24.75
C SER A 118 8.30 17.48 -25.80
N THR A 119 8.08 16.89 -26.97
CA THR A 119 8.98 17.07 -28.12
C THR A 119 8.59 18.34 -28.91
N TYR A 120 9.56 18.92 -29.62
CA TYR A 120 9.33 20.04 -30.53
C TYR A 120 9.82 19.70 -31.95
N GLY A 121 9.17 20.27 -32.97
CA GLY A 121 9.55 20.07 -34.38
C GLY A 121 9.57 18.59 -34.81
N GLU A 122 10.73 18.14 -35.30
CA GLU A 122 11.00 16.77 -35.79
C GLU A 122 11.29 15.75 -34.66
N GLY A 123 11.10 16.13 -33.39
CA GLY A 123 11.35 15.26 -32.24
C GLY A 123 12.46 15.74 -31.30
N GLU A 124 12.85 17.02 -31.39
CA GLU A 124 13.86 17.58 -30.51
C GLU A 124 13.34 17.68 -29.06
N PRO A 125 14.23 17.50 -28.07
CA PRO A 125 13.86 17.70 -26.67
C PRO A 125 13.55 19.19 -26.40
N PRO A 126 12.72 19.47 -25.39
CA PRO A 126 12.45 20.84 -24.96
C PRO A 126 13.68 21.39 -24.22
N GLU A 127 13.86 22.72 -24.28
CA GLU A 127 14.90 23.45 -23.54
C GLU A 127 14.72 23.37 -22.02
#